data_AF-A0A1H5N2H8-F1
#
_entry.id   AF-A0A1H5N2H8-F1
#
_cell.length_a   1.000
_cell.length_b   1.000
_cell.length_c   1.000
_cell.angle_alpha   90.00
_cell.angle_beta   90.00
_cell.angle_gamma   90.00
#
_symmetry.space_group_name_H-M   'P 1'
#
loop_
_entity.id
_entity.type
_entity.pdbx_description
1 polymer ?
#
loop_
_entity_poly.entity_id
_entity_poly.type
_entity_poly.pdbx_seq_one_letter_code
_entity_poly.pdbx_strand_id
1 'polypeptide(L)'
;MGSRSDQPLVPAVWQRHDAVILPLWRERLCLAMGPIAAGRYAAGLFFEDRRRPIAQWYNPALNAALLVGIETPAEWPVQRFGLFYTPAEGRVVRVHTDLHEWYTRTPRKSPTEEDAFVGAIVSAESFLQVEMDFI
;
A
#
# COMPACT_ATOMS: atom_id res chain seq x y z
N MET A 1 3.46 25.63 24.83
CA MET A 1 3.81 24.19 24.83
C MET A 1 3.49 23.66 23.45
N GLY A 2 4.52 23.14 22.77
CA GLY A 2 4.59 23.04 21.31
C GLY A 2 3.57 22.08 20.69
N SER A 3 2.99 22.52 19.58
CA SER A 3 2.20 21.72 18.66
C SER A 3 3.06 20.57 18.14
N ARG A 4 2.74 19.33 18.54
CA ARG A 4 3.22 18.13 17.83
C ARG A 4 2.64 18.19 16.42
N SER A 5 3.44 18.68 15.48
CA SER A 5 3.19 18.44 14.06
C SER A 5 3.64 17.02 13.79
N ASP A 6 2.79 16.07 14.16
CA ASP A 6 2.91 14.64 13.86
C ASP A 6 2.43 14.41 12.41
N GLN A 7 2.88 15.28 11.50
CA GLN A 7 2.61 15.14 10.09
C GLN A 7 3.66 14.19 9.55
N PRO A 8 3.25 13.06 8.94
CA PRO A 8 4.23 12.23 8.30
C PRO A 8 4.90 13.04 7.19
N LEU A 9 6.24 13.10 7.26
CA LEU A 9 7.11 13.70 6.27
C LEU A 9 7.09 12.83 5.01
N VAL A 10 5.95 12.75 4.34
CA VAL A 10 5.93 12.35 2.95
C VAL A 10 6.61 13.47 2.19
N PRO A 11 7.71 13.20 1.48
CA PRO A 11 8.41 14.27 0.80
C PRO A 11 7.52 14.97 -0.23
N ALA A 12 7.70 16.28 -0.43
CA ALA A 12 6.80 17.13 -1.23
C ALA A 12 6.54 16.66 -2.68
N VAL A 13 7.36 15.74 -3.20
CA VAL A 13 7.22 15.13 -4.53
C VAL A 13 6.24 13.94 -4.56
N TRP A 14 5.98 13.30 -3.43
CA TRP A 14 5.06 12.17 -3.32
C TRP A 14 3.65 12.67 -2.99
N GLN A 15 2.72 12.44 -3.90
CA GLN A 15 1.33 12.89 -3.79
C GLN A 15 0.45 11.74 -3.34
N ARG A 16 -0.32 11.95 -2.26
CA ARG A 16 -1.21 10.93 -1.69
C ARG A 16 -2.55 10.87 -2.45
N HIS A 17 -2.97 9.67 -2.85
CA HIS A 17 -4.14 9.43 -3.68
C HIS A 17 -5.03 8.30 -3.13
N ASP A 18 -5.76 8.52 -2.04
CA ASP A 18 -6.48 7.41 -1.38
C ASP A 18 -7.82 7.04 -2.05
N ALA A 19 -8.35 7.90 -2.93
CA ALA A 19 -9.73 7.79 -3.41
C ALA A 19 -9.97 6.69 -4.46
N VAL A 20 -9.00 6.43 -5.33
CA VAL A 20 -9.11 5.49 -6.45
C VAL A 20 -7.76 4.85 -6.73
N ILE A 21 -7.70 3.51 -6.83
CA ILE A 21 -6.48 2.82 -7.25
C ILE A 21 -5.99 3.40 -8.58
N LEU A 22 -4.73 3.84 -8.60
CA LEU A 22 -4.17 4.48 -9.78
C LEU A 22 -4.08 3.49 -10.95
N PRO A 23 -4.44 3.89 -12.19
CA PRO A 23 -4.38 3.01 -13.36
C PRO A 23 -3.00 2.38 -13.61
N LEU A 24 -1.92 3.07 -13.20
CA LEU A 24 -0.55 2.58 -13.41
C LEU A 24 -0.33 1.19 -12.78
N TRP A 25 -0.98 0.86 -11.66
CA TRP A 25 -0.82 -0.46 -11.04
C TRP A 25 -1.19 -1.60 -11.98
N ARG A 26 -2.28 -1.43 -12.73
CA ARG A 26 -2.70 -2.41 -13.73
C ARG A 26 -1.68 -2.52 -14.86
N GLU A 27 -1.18 -1.39 -15.35
CA GLU A 27 -0.16 -1.36 -16.41
C GLU A 27 1.11 -2.09 -15.96
N ARG A 28 1.60 -1.80 -14.75
CA ARG A 28 2.82 -2.40 -14.17
C ARG A 28 2.66 -3.89 -13.90
N LEU A 29 1.49 -4.33 -13.42
CA LEU A 29 1.19 -5.75 -13.26
C LEU A 29 1.12 -6.47 -14.62
N CYS A 30 0.48 -5.86 -15.63
CA CYS A 30 0.46 -6.40 -16.99
C CYS A 30 1.87 -6.58 -17.56
N LEU A 31 2.77 -5.62 -17.34
CA LEU A 31 4.17 -5.74 -17.73
C LEU A 31 4.91 -6.85 -16.99
N ALA A 32 4.61 -7.06 -15.70
CA ALA A 32 5.32 -8.03 -14.87
C ALA A 32 4.92 -9.49 -15.14
N MET A 33 3.62 -9.76 -15.36
CA MET A 33 3.07 -11.12 -15.41
C MET A 33 2.12 -11.38 -16.59
N GLY A 34 1.91 -10.40 -17.47
CA GLY A 34 0.98 -10.49 -18.59
C GLY A 34 -0.48 -10.16 -18.20
N PRO A 35 -1.33 -9.79 -19.18
CA PRO A 35 -2.64 -9.19 -18.91
C PRO A 35 -3.64 -10.13 -18.22
N ILE A 36 -3.57 -11.43 -18.49
CA ILE A 36 -4.49 -12.42 -17.89
C ILE A 36 -4.15 -12.64 -16.41
N ALA A 37 -2.87 -12.85 -16.09
CA ALA A 37 -2.43 -13.03 -14.71
C ALA A 37 -2.58 -11.73 -13.92
N ALA A 38 -2.23 -10.58 -14.53
CA ALA A 38 -2.43 -9.26 -13.95
C ALA A 38 -3.90 -8.98 -13.65
N GLY A 39 -4.84 -9.37 -14.51
CA GLY A 39 -6.27 -9.22 -14.25
C GLY A 39 -6.73 -10.00 -13.02
N ARG A 40 -6.27 -11.25 -12.86
CA ARG A 40 -6.59 -12.08 -11.68
C ARG A 40 -5.93 -11.56 -10.41
N TYR A 41 -4.65 -11.16 -10.51
CA TYR A 41 -3.89 -10.66 -9.39
C TYR A 41 -4.40 -9.29 -8.94
N ALA A 42 -4.65 -8.35 -9.87
CA ALA A 42 -5.25 -7.05 -9.57
C ALA A 42 -6.66 -7.18 -8.98
N ALA A 43 -7.48 -8.12 -9.46
CA ALA A 43 -8.76 -8.41 -8.84
C ALA A 43 -8.60 -8.93 -7.39
N GLY A 44 -7.52 -9.66 -7.09
CA GLY A 44 -7.19 -10.16 -5.75
C GLY A 44 -6.51 -9.14 -4.83
N LEU A 45 -5.62 -8.29 -5.35
CA LEU A 45 -4.86 -7.29 -4.61
C LEU A 45 -5.66 -6.00 -4.38
N PHE A 46 -6.53 -5.67 -5.34
CA PHE A 46 -7.30 -4.43 -5.38
C PHE A 46 -8.80 -4.71 -5.36
N PHE A 47 -9.23 -5.80 -4.71
CA PHE A 47 -10.62 -6.28 -4.68
C PHE A 47 -11.61 -5.11 -4.73
N GLU A 48 -12.50 -5.18 -5.72
CA GLU A 48 -13.43 -4.12 -6.11
C GLU A 48 -14.38 -3.67 -4.99
N ASP A 49 -14.41 -4.39 -3.86
CA ASP A 49 -15.09 -3.98 -2.65
C ASP A 49 -14.24 -2.93 -1.91
N ARG A 50 -14.33 -1.66 -2.36
CA ARG A 50 -13.73 -0.46 -1.71
C ARG A 50 -14.18 -0.23 -0.26
N ARG A 51 -14.79 -1.22 0.39
CA ARG A 51 -15.07 -1.20 1.82
C ARG A 51 -13.79 -1.25 2.67
N ARG A 52 -12.68 -1.74 2.10
CA ARG A 52 -11.39 -1.86 2.79
C ARG A 52 -10.51 -0.64 2.53
N PRO A 53 -9.79 -0.14 3.55
CA PRO A 53 -8.98 1.06 3.41
C PRO A 53 -7.76 0.78 2.53
N ILE A 54 -7.39 1.78 1.73
CA ILE A 54 -6.17 1.81 0.92
C ILE A 54 -5.46 3.14 1.15
N ALA A 55 -4.15 3.16 1.02
CA ALA A 55 -3.37 4.38 0.93
C ALA A 55 -2.35 4.24 -0.19
N GLN A 56 -2.17 5.25 -1.02
CA GLN A 56 -1.17 5.19 -2.08
C GLN A 56 -0.59 6.56 -2.37
N TRP A 57 0.64 6.52 -2.89
CA TRP A 57 1.41 7.69 -3.24
C TRP A 57 1.92 7.56 -4.67
N TYR A 58 1.96 8.68 -5.37
CA TYR A 58 2.52 8.78 -6.72
C TYR A 58 3.54 9.90 -6.77
N ASN A 59 4.68 9.63 -7.39
CA ASN A 59 5.68 10.62 -7.70
C ASN A 59 5.74 10.81 -9.23
N PRO A 60 5.21 11.92 -9.77
CA PRO A 60 5.22 12.16 -11.22
C PRO A 60 6.61 12.39 -11.78
N ALA A 61 7.56 12.91 -10.98
CA ALA A 61 8.93 13.15 -11.44
C ALA A 61 9.69 11.84 -11.68
N LEU A 62 9.42 10.82 -10.86
CA LEU A 62 10.01 9.49 -10.97
C LEU A 62 9.12 8.49 -11.71
N ASN A 63 7.89 8.88 -12.05
CA ASN A 63 6.83 7.96 -12.51
C ASN A 63 6.71 6.68 -11.65
N ALA A 64 6.84 6.85 -10.33
CA ALA A 64 6.85 5.77 -9.35
C ALA A 64 5.62 5.83 -8.45
N ALA A 65 5.15 4.69 -7.95
CA ALA A 65 4.05 4.63 -6.99
C ALA A 65 4.30 3.65 -5.85
N LEU A 66 3.69 3.95 -4.71
CA LEU A 66 3.63 3.09 -3.53
C LEU A 66 2.16 2.89 -3.14
N LEU A 67 1.77 1.68 -2.75
CA LEU A 67 0.43 1.34 -2.33
C LEU A 67 0.47 0.47 -1.07
N VAL A 68 -0.36 0.83 -0.10
CA VAL A 68 -0.78 -0.01 1.01
C VAL A 68 -2.13 -0.64 0.64
N GLY A 69 -2.17 -1.96 0.62
CA GLY A 69 -3.37 -2.72 0.27
C GLY A 69 -3.44 -4.07 0.98
N ILE A 70 -4.58 -4.73 0.89
CA ILE A 70 -4.76 -6.08 1.44
C ILE A 70 -3.87 -7.06 0.68
N GLU A 71 -3.10 -7.85 1.40
CA GLU A 71 -2.25 -8.90 0.79
C GLU A 71 -2.89 -10.29 0.93
N THR A 72 -3.72 -10.49 1.96
CA THR A 72 -4.34 -11.78 2.28
C THR A 72 -5.67 -11.99 1.56
N PRO A 73 -5.97 -13.21 1.11
CA PRO A 73 -7.31 -13.58 0.65
C PRO A 73 -8.36 -13.40 1.75
N ALA A 74 -9.61 -13.08 1.39
CA ALA A 74 -10.69 -12.79 2.34
C ALA A 74 -11.06 -13.98 3.25
N GLU A 75 -10.81 -15.21 2.80
CA GLU A 75 -11.05 -16.44 3.56
C GLU A 75 -10.05 -16.68 4.68
N TRP A 76 -8.93 -15.94 4.72
CA TRP A 76 -7.92 -16.10 5.75
C TRP A 76 -8.36 -15.55 7.11
N PRO A 77 -8.11 -16.28 8.21
CA PRO A 77 -8.53 -15.88 9.56
C PRO A 77 -7.76 -14.68 10.11
N VAL A 78 -6.56 -14.46 9.58
CA VAL A 78 -5.71 -13.29 9.83
C VAL A 78 -5.59 -12.54 8.53
N GLN A 79 -5.98 -11.27 8.55
CA GLN A 79 -5.83 -10.37 7.41
C GLN A 79 -4.61 -9.49 7.62
N ARG A 80 -3.99 -9.05 6.52
CA ARG A 80 -2.79 -8.21 6.58
C ARG A 80 -2.79 -7.13 5.52
N PHE A 81 -2.24 -5.97 5.87
CA PHE A 81 -1.82 -4.97 4.90
C PHE A 81 -0.39 -5.23 4.45
N GLY A 82 -0.17 -5.13 3.15
CA GLY A 82 1.15 -5.17 2.52
C GLY A 82 1.44 -3.88 1.79
N LEU A 83 2.73 -3.60 1.63
CA LEU A 83 3.23 -2.47 0.86
C LEU A 83 3.70 -2.97 -0.51
N PHE A 84 3.25 -2.29 -1.55
CA PHE A 84 3.58 -2.57 -2.94
C PHE A 84 4.20 -1.32 -3.54
N TYR A 85 5.40 -1.46 -4.10
CA TYR A 85 6.13 -0.37 -4.75
C TYR A 85 6.29 -0.68 -6.24
N THR A 86 6.25 0.36 -7.07
CA THR A 86 6.60 0.25 -8.49
C THR A 86 7.46 1.45 -8.89
N PRO A 87 8.70 1.24 -9.34
CA PRO A 87 9.53 2.31 -9.88
C PRO A 87 9.20 2.58 -11.36
N ALA A 88 9.81 3.62 -11.93
CA ALA A 88 9.56 4.17 -13.27
C ALA A 88 9.47 3.14 -14.41
N GLU A 89 10.30 2.11 -14.37
CA GLU A 89 10.40 1.08 -15.41
C GLU A 89 10.33 -0.34 -14.82
N GLY A 90 9.99 -0.44 -13.52
CA GLY A 90 10.01 -1.70 -12.81
C GLY A 90 8.70 -2.43 -12.80
N ARG A 91 8.80 -3.64 -12.25
CA ARG A 91 7.66 -4.45 -11.87
C ARG A 91 7.14 -3.99 -10.52
N VAL A 92 5.91 -4.35 -10.22
CA VAL A 92 5.40 -4.25 -8.85
C VAL A 92 6.24 -5.17 -7.96
N VAL A 93 6.82 -4.60 -6.92
CA VAL A 93 7.58 -5.31 -5.89
C VAL A 93 6.86 -5.16 -4.55
N ARG A 94 6.90 -6.22 -3.74
CA ARG A 94 6.43 -6.16 -2.36
C ARG A 94 7.55 -5.61 -1.49
N VAL A 95 7.27 -4.55 -0.75
CA VAL A 95 8.19 -4.02 0.26
C VAL A 95 8.06 -4.87 1.51
N HIS A 96 9.18 -5.35 2.04
CA HIS A 96 9.19 -6.15 3.26
C HIS A 96 9.24 -5.23 4.47
N THR A 97 8.14 -5.15 5.20
CA THR A 97 7.99 -4.38 6.44
C THR A 97 7.46 -5.27 7.56
N ASP A 98 7.20 -4.67 8.72
CA ASP A 98 6.49 -5.33 9.81
C ASP A 98 5.15 -5.91 9.34
N LEU A 99 4.70 -6.95 10.03
CA LEU A 99 3.42 -7.61 9.71
C LEU A 99 2.27 -6.78 10.27
N HIS A 100 1.57 -6.06 9.38
CA HIS A 100 0.41 -5.23 9.70
C HIS A 100 -0.87 -6.07 9.70
N GLU A 101 -1.01 -6.93 10.72
CA GLU A 101 -2.03 -7.99 10.79
C GLU A 101 -3.16 -7.70 11.78
N TRP A 102 -4.36 -8.21 11.49
CA TRP A 102 -5.48 -8.25 12.42
C TRP A 102 -6.31 -9.53 12.27
N TYR A 103 -7.04 -9.88 13.32
CA TYR A 103 -7.92 -11.05 13.35
C TYR A 103 -9.35 -10.67 12.95
N THR A 104 -9.94 -11.43 12.02
CA THR A 104 -11.32 -11.16 11.54
C THR A 104 -12.41 -11.70 12.47
N ARG A 105 -12.05 -12.58 13.41
CA ARG A 105 -12.99 -13.28 14.30
C ARG A 105 -13.24 -12.53 15.61
N THR A 106 -14.43 -12.75 16.17
CA THR A 106 -14.90 -12.19 17.44
C THR A 106 -14.37 -13.01 18.62
N PRO A 107 -13.97 -12.39 19.74
CA PRO A 107 -13.95 -10.95 20.01
C PRO A 107 -12.81 -10.24 19.26
N ARG A 108 -13.12 -9.09 18.66
CA ARG A 108 -12.12 -8.20 18.07
C ARG A 108 -11.20 -7.71 19.21
N LYS A 109 -9.98 -8.25 19.26
CA LYS A 109 -8.91 -7.77 20.13
C LYS A 109 -7.89 -7.04 19.26
N SER A 110 -7.25 -6.01 19.82
CA SER A 110 -6.12 -5.36 19.14
C SER A 110 -5.05 -6.40 18.77
N PRO A 111 -4.41 -6.26 17.59
CA PRO A 111 -4.58 -5.16 16.63
C PRO A 111 -5.90 -5.25 15.84
N THR A 112 -6.58 -4.11 15.68
CA THR A 112 -7.76 -3.97 14.82
C THR A 112 -7.36 -3.69 13.37
N GLU A 113 -8.32 -3.73 12.45
CA GLU A 113 -8.10 -3.34 11.05
C GLU A 113 -7.57 -1.91 10.92
N GLU A 114 -8.06 -0.99 11.75
CA GLU A 114 -7.59 0.40 11.79
C GLU A 114 -6.16 0.50 12.33
N ASP A 115 -5.83 -0.20 13.42
CA ASP A 115 -4.47 -0.22 13.99
C ASP A 115 -3.46 -0.75 12.96
N ALA A 116 -3.81 -1.85 12.29
CA ALA A 116 -2.99 -2.45 11.25
C ALA A 116 -2.81 -1.50 10.06
N PHE A 117 -3.88 -0.83 9.63
CA PHE A 117 -3.82 0.11 8.50
C PHE A 117 -2.96 1.34 8.81
N VAL A 118 -3.12 1.93 10.00
CA VAL A 118 -2.28 3.05 10.47
C VAL A 118 -0.82 2.64 10.54
N GLY A 119 -0.52 1.45 11.09
CA GLY A 119 0.84 0.92 11.11
C GLY A 119 1.45 0.77 9.71
N ALA A 120 0.66 0.27 8.75
CA ALA A 120 1.10 0.12 7.37
C ALA A 120 1.37 1.47 6.67
N ILE A 121 0.57 2.50 6.97
CA ILE A 121 0.82 3.87 6.50
C ILE A 121 2.14 4.39 7.04
N VAL A 122 2.40 4.25 8.34
CA VAL A 122 3.65 4.73 8.96
C VAL A 122 4.88 4.05 8.35
N SER A 123 4.81 2.74 8.11
CA SER A 123 5.87 2.01 7.41
C SER A 123 6.03 2.45 5.96
N ALA A 124 4.93 2.77 5.26
CA ALA A 124 4.96 3.26 3.89
C ALA A 124 5.62 4.64 3.81
N GLU A 125 5.27 5.55 4.71
CA GLU A 125 5.81 6.90 4.76
C GLU A 125 7.30 6.88 5.13
N SER A 126 7.70 5.98 6.03
CA SER A 126 9.12 5.73 6.35
C SER A 126 9.89 5.18 5.14
N PHE A 127 9.29 4.27 4.36
CA PHE A 127 9.89 3.80 3.11
C PHE A 127 10.08 4.93 2.09
N LEU A 128 9.10 5.82 1.92
CA LEU A 128 9.20 6.96 0.99
C LEU A 128 10.30 7.95 1.38
N GLN A 129 10.56 8.13 2.68
CA GLN A 129 11.69 8.93 3.17
C GLN A 129 13.02 8.31 2.76
N VAL A 130 13.19 7.02 3.04
CA VAL A 130 14.42 6.29 2.70
C VAL A 130 14.65 6.26 1.19
N GLU A 131 13.62 5.99 0.38
CA GLU A 131 13.74 5.99 -1.09
C GLU A 131 14.28 7.32 -1.61
N MET A 132 13.95 8.44 -0.96
CA MET A 132 14.47 9.76 -1.34
C MET A 132 15.90 10.02 -0.90
N ASP A 133 16.42 9.34 0.12
CA ASP A 133 17.83 9.47 0.52
C ASP A 133 18.78 8.81 -0.50
N PHE A 134 18.26 7.93 -1.36
CA PHE A 134 19.05 7.18 -2.36
C PHE A 134 18.91 7.69 -3.80
N ILE A 135 18.14 8.76 -4.04
CA ILE A 135 17.95 9.42 -5.34
C ILE A 135 18.77 10.71 -5.41
#